data_AF-A0A929Q038-F1
#
_entry.id   AF-A0A929Q038-F1
#
_cell.length_a   1.000
_cell.length_b   1.000
_cell.length_c   1.000
_cell.angle_alpha   90.00
_cell.angle_beta   90.00
_cell.angle_gamma   90.00
#
_symmetry.space_group_name_H-M   'P 1'
#
loop_
_entity.id
_entity.type
_entity.pdbx_description
1 polymer ?
#
loop_
_entity_poly.entity_id
_entity_poly.type
_entity_poly.pdbx_seq_one_letter_code
_entity_poly.pdbx_strand_id
1 'polypeptide(L)' 'MKRTKEDWLFLINDQQQSGMTMTEYCRINSISVSAFYYARSRFGFTKQNDNCSDEQNTI' A
#
# COMPACT_ATOMS: atom_id res chain seq x y z
N MET A 1 11.60 -14.33 -9.81
CA MET A 1 10.93 -14.63 -8.53
C MET A 1 9.70 -13.74 -8.39
N LYS A 2 8.57 -14.31 -7.97
CA LYS A 2 7.35 -13.54 -7.62
C LYS A 2 7.34 -13.37 -6.10
N ARG A 3 7.15 -12.14 -5.61
CA ARG A 3 6.92 -11.86 -4.17
C ARG A 3 5.56 -12.41 -3.75
N THR A 4 5.47 -12.94 -2.53
CA THR A 4 4.21 -13.42 -1.93
C THR A 4 3.37 -12.24 -1.42
N LYS A 5 2.15 -12.52 -0.95
CA LYS A 5 1.30 -11.51 -0.32
C LYS A 5 1.95 -10.98 0.96
N GLU A 6 2.54 -11.87 1.75
CA GLU A 6 3.19 -11.58 3.02
C GLU A 6 4.40 -10.66 2.82
N ASP A 7 5.20 -10.91 1.77
CA ASP A 7 6.31 -10.04 1.40
C ASP A 7 5.83 -8.62 1.07
N TRP A 8 4.74 -8.49 0.33
CA TRP A 8 4.18 -7.18 0.00
C TRP A 8 3.62 -6.45 1.21
N LEU A 9 2.93 -7.16 2.11
CA LEU A 9 2.43 -6.58 3.35
C LEU A 9 3.57 -6.08 4.24
N PHE A 10 4.66 -6.84 4.34
CA PHE A 10 5.86 -6.41 5.04
C PHE A 10 6.41 -5.10 4.45
N LEU A 11 6.63 -5.05 3.13
CA LEU A 11 7.14 -3.88 2.45
C LEU A 11 6.23 -2.64 2.57
N ILE A 12 4.91 -2.84 2.56
CA ILE A 12 3.93 -1.75 2.73
C ILE A 12 4.01 -1.20 4.16
N ASN A 13 4.05 -2.07 5.17
CA ASN A 13 4.15 -1.66 6.58
C ASN A 13 5.50 -0.99 6.87
N ASP A 14 6.59 -1.55 6.35
CA ASP A 14 7.95 -1.02 6.50
C ASP A 14 8.08 0.38 5.86
N GLN A 15 7.51 0.57 4.66
CA GLN A 15 7.44 1.88 4.02
C GLN A 15 6.65 2.90 4.86
N GLN A 16 5.52 2.50 5.45
CA GLN A 16 4.70 3.37 6.30
C GLN A 16 5.44 3.78 7.58
N GLN A 17 6.13 2.85 8.23
CA GLN A 17 6.91 3.13 9.45
C GLN A 17 8.14 3.99 9.18
N SER A 18 8.73 3.84 7.99
CA SER A 18 9.92 4.60 7.60
C SER A 18 9.66 6.09 7.38
N GLY A 19 8.41 6.52 7.20
CA GLY A 19 8.06 7.90 6.86
C GLY A 19 8.58 8.36 5.47
N MET A 20 9.19 7.46 4.70
CA MET A 20 9.69 7.72 3.36
C MET A 20 8.54 7.82 2.36
N THR A 21 8.73 8.58 1.29
CA THR A 21 7.80 8.53 0.16
C THR A 21 7.89 7.16 -0.52
N MET A 22 6.78 6.69 -1.12
CA MET A 22 6.76 5.40 -1.82
C MET A 22 7.83 5.30 -2.91
N THR A 23 8.07 6.37 -3.66
CA THR A 23 9.06 6.41 -4.74
C THR A 23 10.47 6.22 -4.21
N GLU A 24 10.77 6.87 -3.09
CA GLU A 24 12.08 6.79 -2.42
C GLU A 24 12.31 5.42 -1.81
N TYR A 25 11.29 4.87 -1.15
CA TYR A 25 11.30 3.50 -0.64
C TYR A 25 11.52 2.47 -1.75
N CYS A 26 10.81 2.62 -2.88
CA CYS A 26 10.96 1.74 -4.04
C CYS A 26 12.35 1.84 -4.67
N ARG A 27 12.93 3.04 -4.74
CA ARG A 27 14.28 3.27 -5.26
C ARG A 27 15.34 2.57 -4.42
N ILE A 28 15.28 2.71 -3.09
CA ILE A 28 16.24 2.10 -2.16
C ILE A 28 16.13 0.58 -2.19
N ASN A 29 14.91 0.04 -2.21
CA ASN A 29 14.65 -1.40 -2.17
C ASN A 29 14.69 -2.07 -3.56
N SER A 30 15.05 -1.34 -4.62
CA SER A 30 15.03 -1.83 -6.01
C SER A 30 13.70 -2.48 -6.39
N ILE A 31 12.59 -1.86 -5.98
CA ILE A 31 11.23 -2.29 -6.28
C ILE A 31 10.69 -1.40 -7.40
N SER A 32 10.00 -2.01 -8.36
CA SER A 32 9.25 -1.21 -9.33
C SER A 32 8.12 -0.47 -8.63
N VAL A 33 8.10 0.85 -8.81
CA VAL A 33 7.05 1.74 -8.28
C VAL A 33 5.66 1.24 -8.71
N SER A 34 5.48 0.84 -9.96
CA SER A 34 4.20 0.31 -10.46
C SER A 34 3.79 -1.00 -9.80
N ALA A 35 4.75 -1.90 -9.54
CA ALA A 35 4.48 -3.14 -8.83
C ALA A 35 4.09 -2.88 -7.37
N PHE A 36 4.72 -1.90 -6.73
CA PHE A 36 4.40 -1.50 -5.37
C PHE A 36 3.00 -0.86 -5.30
N TYR A 37 2.63 0.03 -6.22
CA TYR A 37 1.26 0.57 -6.28
C TYR A 37 0.21 -0.53 -6.48
N TYR A 38 0.48 -1.48 -7.38
CA TYR A 38 -0.40 -2.63 -7.60
C TYR A 38 -0.57 -3.44 -6.32
N ALA A 39 0.53 -3.77 -5.63
CA ALA A 39 0.50 -4.52 -4.38
C ALA A 39 -0.22 -3.74 -3.26
N ARG A 40 -0.01 -2.43 -3.14
CA ARG A 40 -0.69 -1.58 -2.16
C ARG A 40 -2.18 -1.50 -2.42
N SER A 41 -2.60 -1.40 -3.68
CA SER A 41 -4.03 -1.45 -4.04
C SER A 41 -4.65 -2.81 -3.78
N ARG A 42 -3.90 -3.90 -4.04
CA ARG A 42 -4.40 -5.28 -3.92
C ARG A 42 -4.41 -5.82 -2.49
N PHE A 43 -3.45 -5.41 -1.66
CA PHE A 43 -3.21 -5.98 -0.33
C PHE A 43 -3.23 -4.92 0.78
N GLY A 44 -2.89 -3.67 0.47
CA GLY A 44 -2.77 -2.57 1.45
C GLY A 44 -4.09 -1.84 1.76
N PHE A 45 -5.16 -2.12 1.01
CA PHE A 45 -6.52 -1.75 1.37
C PHE A 45 -7.34 -3.03 1.51
N THR A 46 -7.35 -3.62 2.70
CA THR A 46 -8.54 -4.39 3.09
C THR A 46 -9.67 -3.38 3.20
N LYS A 47 -10.43 -3.16 2.12
CA LYS A 47 -11.80 -2.70 2.28
C LYS A 47 -12.45 -3.73 3.22
N GLN A 48 -12.63 -3.37 4.48
CA GLN A 48 -13.70 -4.00 5.24
C GLN A 48 -14.96 -3.77 4.40
N ASN A 49 -15.75 -4.81 4.20
CA ASN A 49 -17.15 -4.63 3.83
C ASN A 49 -17.82 -3.91 5.00
N ASP A 50 -17.66 -2.59 5.07
CA ASP A 50 -18.53 -1.74 5.83
C ASP A 50 -19.53 -1.15 4.84
N ASN A 51 -20.78 -1.60 4.95
CA ASN A 51 -21.87 -0.65 4.80
C ASN A 51 -21.62 0.43 5.87
N CYS A 52 -20.95 1.52 5.52
CA CYS A 52 -20.96 2.74 6.31
C CYS A 52 -20.95 3.92 5.34
N SER A 53 -22.17 4.40 5.12
CA SER A 53 -22.63 5.63 4.50
C SER A 53 -21.55 6.60 4.00
N ASP A 54 -21.56 6.83 2.68
CA ASP A 54 -21.25 8.13 2.11
C ASP A 54 -22.28 9.16 2.65
N GLU A 55 -22.02 9.77 3.80
CA GLU A 55 -22.59 11.08 4.12
C GLU A 55 -21.61 12.14 3.62
N GLN A 56 -21.88 12.61 2.41
CA GLN A 56 -21.40 13.90 1.94
C GLN A 56 -21.98 14.97 2.86
N ASN A 57 -21.18 15.58 3.73
CA ASN A 57 -21.52 16.91 4.23
C ASN A 57 -20.27 17.82 4.32
N THR A 58 -20.22 18.73 3.36
CA THR A 58 -19.43 19.96 3.39
C THR A 58 -20.16 20.98 4.27
N ILE A 59 -19.37 21.84 4.94
CA ILE A 59 -19.74 22.96 5.82
C ILE A 59 -21.02 23.70 5.40
#